data_AF-A0A1E7G0C1-F1
#
_entry.id   AF-A0A1E7G0C1-F1
#
_cell.length_a   1.000
_cell.length_b   1.000
_cell.length_c   1.000
_cell.angle_alpha   90.00
_cell.angle_beta   90.00
_cell.angle_gamma   90.00
#
_symmetry.space_group_name_H-M   'P 1'
#
loop_
_entity.id
_entity.type
_entity.pdbx_description
1 polymer ?
#
loop_
_entity_poly.entity_id
_entity_poly.type
_entity_poly.pdbx_seq_one_letter_code
_entity_poly.pdbx_strand_id
1 'polypeptide(L)'
;MNDSNNDNDNDHQLQQDEDVEDVEDVEDVEDKLITILQQKKEVPLRTRSKVNELARQFLQKLGNDQLQEENEDGVIADIIAEDKVITILQQKKEVPFRTRRKIYESDRHCFSRQFLTKLGNDVHEMLCDNSMKVENYSGLDSDRDTEAEVETILRFFPEVLSRRKAQMWVSSMFNDVRVDEFGEWVDADDGDYPIHSLTYISGFRTYPYNLKAVSFIPTLVRLAIEFSCFAVEERGGLFCDDSDGNNVLRLLLIAVTHPRLGEEHHQLFDDKSFQVWIQLRQQGHLKKEDIQDHQLLLSTISRNEYGDGFMEKRIRFLIEWDPTALLHSHLADEKEPLCRYDDSLPLHKAAIYCSIQGFRLVFDYGIQYYPIKKGINILFQTNRNGNTPIQFACKRFGREKVMNVINDSLTRCRYSSDNNTPKVNIIEALGMAAIDKSIHLDCVYFLLRRQPDLLVKLLPSSSASTTPVAAVTVVAAAEQKTEMLDSNNNNNNINININNGYDSEQRKRKRGGS
;
A
#
# COMPACT_ATOMS: atom_id res chain seq x y z
N MET A 1 63.54 24.45 -16.78
CA MET A 1 63.52 24.00 -18.18
C MET A 1 62.10 23.57 -18.49
N ASN A 2 61.31 24.21 -19.32
CA ASN A 2 61.31 25.50 -20.01
C ASN A 2 59.82 25.77 -20.30
N ASP A 3 59.45 27.04 -20.33
CA ASP A 3 58.57 27.74 -21.28
C ASP A 3 57.41 26.95 -21.94
N SER A 4 56.18 27.46 -22.08
CA SER A 4 55.82 28.83 -22.42
C SER A 4 54.34 29.12 -22.12
N ASN A 5 54.11 30.36 -21.72
CA ASN A 5 52.92 31.19 -21.89
C ASN A 5 52.07 30.84 -23.12
N ASN A 6 50.76 30.85 -22.96
CA ASN A 6 49.91 31.56 -23.91
C ASN A 6 48.65 32.07 -23.20
N ASP A 7 48.68 33.37 -22.92
CA ASP A 7 47.51 34.20 -22.69
C ASP A 7 46.56 34.08 -23.87
N ASN A 8 45.27 33.92 -23.60
CA ASN A 8 44.27 34.32 -24.58
C ASN A 8 43.03 34.82 -23.84
N ASP A 9 43.02 36.14 -23.66
CA ASP A 9 41.88 36.99 -23.37
C ASP A 9 40.72 36.66 -24.33
N ASN A 10 39.64 36.03 -23.82
CA ASN A 10 38.38 35.98 -24.56
C ASN A 10 37.13 35.71 -23.69
N ASP A 11 37.11 36.20 -22.44
CA ASP A 11 36.08 35.87 -21.44
C ASP A 11 35.02 36.95 -21.19
N HIS A 12 34.80 37.87 -22.13
CA HIS A 12 33.80 38.94 -21.98
C HIS A 12 32.90 39.09 -23.20
N GLN A 13 32.02 38.12 -23.48
CA GLN A 13 30.86 38.36 -24.36
C GLN A 13 29.69 37.35 -24.32
N LEU A 14 29.51 36.56 -23.25
CA LEU A 14 28.40 35.57 -23.17
C LEU A 14 27.50 35.72 -21.92
N GLN A 15 27.12 36.96 -21.56
CA GLN A 15 26.27 37.24 -20.37
C GLN A 15 25.06 38.14 -20.67
N GLN A 16 24.45 38.05 -21.86
CA GLN A 16 23.26 38.87 -22.18
C GLN A 16 22.03 38.10 -22.68
N ASP A 17 22.06 36.76 -22.74
CA ASP A 17 20.94 35.96 -23.27
C ASP A 17 20.19 35.11 -22.22
N GLU A 18 20.46 35.25 -20.91
CA GLU A 18 19.79 34.44 -19.86
C GLU A 18 18.52 35.09 -19.23
N ASP A 19 18.18 36.34 -19.55
CA ASP A 19 17.05 37.05 -18.90
C ASP A 19 15.70 36.94 -19.63
N VAL A 20 15.54 36.01 -20.59
CA VAL A 20 14.31 35.92 -21.42
C VAL A 20 13.37 34.76 -21.03
N GLU A 21 13.77 33.85 -20.12
CA GLU A 21 12.96 32.66 -19.79
C GLU A 21 11.82 32.91 -18.77
N ASP A 22 11.74 34.06 -18.09
CA ASP A 22 10.76 34.26 -16.99
C ASP A 22 9.42 34.90 -17.40
N VAL A 23 9.22 35.26 -18.67
CA VAL A 23 8.01 36.01 -19.09
C VAL A 23 6.82 35.10 -19.44
N GLU A 24 7.06 33.86 -19.89
CA GLU A 24 5.99 32.91 -20.23
C GLU A 24 5.24 32.40 -18.99
N ASP A 25 5.88 32.36 -17.81
CA ASP A 25 5.27 31.91 -16.55
C ASP A 25 4.15 32.82 -16.01
N VAL A 26 4.06 34.08 -16.45
CA VAL A 26 3.18 35.07 -15.82
C VAL A 26 1.71 34.91 -16.23
N GLU A 27 1.45 34.60 -17.51
CA GLU A 27 0.08 34.48 -18.02
C GLU A 27 -0.59 33.20 -17.49
N ASP A 28 0.17 32.11 -17.39
CA ASP A 28 -0.29 30.82 -16.86
C ASP A 28 -0.71 30.91 -15.38
N VAL A 29 0.02 31.68 -14.56
CA VAL A 29 -0.30 31.88 -13.14
C VAL A 29 -1.65 32.60 -12.96
N GLU A 30 -1.93 33.61 -13.79
CA GLU A 30 -3.18 34.36 -13.70
C GLU A 30 -4.37 33.58 -14.25
N ASP A 31 -4.21 32.91 -15.38
CA ASP A 31 -5.28 32.08 -15.95
C ASP A 31 -5.61 30.90 -15.02
N LYS A 32 -4.62 30.31 -14.36
CA LYS A 32 -4.81 29.33 -13.27
C LYS A 32 -5.60 29.91 -12.10
N LEU A 33 -5.26 31.12 -11.64
CA LEU A 33 -5.98 31.80 -10.56
C LEU A 33 -7.45 32.10 -10.94
N ILE A 34 -7.69 32.61 -12.15
CA ILE A 34 -9.05 32.87 -12.66
C ILE A 34 -9.86 31.57 -12.65
N THR A 35 -9.27 30.47 -13.13
CA THR A 35 -9.96 29.18 -13.22
C THR A 35 -10.32 28.64 -11.83
N ILE A 36 -9.42 28.75 -10.84
CA ILE A 36 -9.70 28.37 -9.45
C ILE A 36 -10.86 29.17 -8.87
N LEU A 37 -10.90 30.48 -9.11
CA LEU A 37 -11.99 31.33 -8.65
C LEU A 37 -13.30 30.88 -9.30
N GLN A 38 -13.33 30.70 -10.61
CA GLN A 38 -14.53 30.24 -11.34
C GLN A 38 -15.03 28.86 -10.89
N GLN A 39 -14.13 27.94 -10.53
CA GLN A 39 -14.46 26.58 -10.08
C GLN A 39 -14.54 26.45 -8.55
N LYS A 40 -14.60 27.55 -7.80
CA LYS A 40 -14.58 27.53 -6.32
C LYS A 40 -15.71 26.70 -5.68
N LYS A 41 -16.86 26.56 -6.36
CA LYS A 41 -17.98 25.73 -5.89
C LYS A 41 -17.70 24.22 -6.03
N GLU A 42 -16.71 23.87 -6.84
CA GLU A 42 -16.29 22.51 -7.16
C GLU A 42 -15.03 22.10 -6.38
N VAL A 43 -14.60 22.88 -5.37
CA VAL A 43 -13.49 22.50 -4.47
C VAL A 43 -14.00 22.29 -3.03
N PRO A 44 -13.23 21.55 -2.19
CA PRO A 44 -13.64 21.21 -0.84
C PRO A 44 -13.96 22.44 0.00
N LEU A 45 -14.85 22.30 0.99
CA LEU A 45 -15.36 23.43 1.77
C LEU A 45 -14.25 24.22 2.49
N ARG A 46 -13.23 23.52 3.01
CA ARG A 46 -12.04 24.15 3.62
C ARG A 46 -11.32 25.04 2.61
N THR A 47 -11.00 24.48 1.45
CA THR A 47 -10.31 25.19 0.36
C THR A 47 -11.12 26.41 -0.10
N ARG A 48 -12.44 26.27 -0.24
CA ARG A 48 -13.35 27.37 -0.58
C ARG A 48 -13.26 28.55 0.40
N SER A 49 -13.21 28.23 1.70
CA SER A 49 -13.07 29.23 2.76
C SER A 49 -11.72 29.94 2.67
N LYS A 50 -10.64 29.19 2.35
CA LYS A 50 -9.32 29.77 2.15
C LYS A 50 -9.24 30.66 0.91
N VAL A 51 -9.87 30.26 -0.19
CA VAL A 51 -9.96 31.08 -1.42
C VAL A 51 -10.60 32.44 -1.11
N ASN A 52 -11.69 32.47 -0.32
CA ASN A 52 -12.34 33.73 0.09
C ASN A 52 -11.41 34.62 0.91
N GLU A 53 -10.75 34.05 1.91
CA GLU A 53 -9.81 34.78 2.75
C GLU A 53 -8.69 35.41 1.90
N LEU A 54 -8.10 34.65 0.98
CA LEU A 54 -7.03 35.12 0.11
C LEU A 54 -7.52 36.16 -0.91
N ALA A 55 -8.76 36.03 -1.42
CA ALA A 55 -9.36 37.00 -2.34
C ALA A 55 -9.59 38.35 -1.64
N ARG A 56 -10.07 38.34 -0.39
CA ARG A 56 -10.20 39.55 0.43
C ARG A 56 -8.83 40.20 0.70
N GLN A 57 -7.82 39.41 1.06
CA GLN A 57 -6.44 39.90 1.23
C GLN A 57 -5.91 40.54 -0.05
N PHE A 58 -6.20 39.96 -1.22
CA PHE A 58 -5.81 40.50 -2.51
C PHE A 58 -6.44 41.87 -2.78
N LEU A 59 -7.75 42.01 -2.57
CA LEU A 59 -8.45 43.28 -2.75
C LEU A 59 -7.99 44.37 -1.77
N GLN A 60 -7.73 44.00 -0.52
CA GLN A 60 -7.21 44.94 0.49
C GLN A 60 -5.86 45.51 0.06
N LYS A 61 -4.94 44.66 -0.43
CA LYS A 61 -3.61 45.11 -0.87
C LYS A 61 -3.64 45.99 -2.12
N LEU A 62 -4.71 45.93 -2.93
CA LEU A 62 -4.93 46.84 -4.05
C LEU A 62 -5.43 48.23 -3.62
N GLY A 63 -5.51 48.52 -2.32
CA GLY A 63 -5.96 49.81 -1.79
C GLY A 63 -7.47 50.01 -1.91
N ASN A 64 -8.24 48.93 -2.02
CA ASN A 64 -9.69 48.97 -2.11
C ASN A 64 -10.29 49.00 -0.69
N ASP A 65 -9.95 50.03 0.08
CA ASP A 65 -10.36 50.20 1.49
C ASP A 65 -11.88 50.36 1.65
N GLN A 66 -12.61 50.62 0.56
CA GLN A 66 -14.07 50.76 0.53
C GLN A 66 -14.86 49.49 0.84
N LEU A 67 -14.20 48.33 1.00
CA LEU A 67 -14.87 47.08 1.40
C LEU A 67 -15.13 46.97 2.91
N GLN A 68 -14.72 47.94 3.73
CA GLN A 68 -14.79 47.82 5.19
C GLN A 68 -16.09 48.29 5.87
N GLU A 69 -17.06 48.89 5.17
CA GLU A 69 -18.15 49.62 5.88
C GLU A 69 -19.59 49.16 5.68
N GLU A 70 -19.88 48.09 4.93
CA GLU A 70 -21.26 47.63 4.80
C GLU A 70 -21.46 46.31 5.55
N ASN A 71 -22.35 46.32 6.56
CA ASN A 71 -22.83 45.18 7.35
C ASN A 71 -23.64 44.19 6.48
N GLU A 72 -23.09 43.78 5.34
CA GLU A 72 -23.71 42.81 4.46
C GLU A 72 -23.46 41.38 4.96
N ASP A 73 -24.42 40.51 4.64
CA ASP A 73 -24.31 39.07 4.81
C ASP A 73 -22.95 38.58 4.29
N GLY A 74 -22.14 37.94 5.15
CA GLY A 74 -20.76 37.55 4.83
C GLY A 74 -20.63 36.68 3.57
N VAL A 75 -21.71 36.00 3.17
CA VAL A 75 -21.76 35.22 1.92
C VAL A 75 -21.79 36.14 0.68
N ILE A 76 -22.54 37.24 0.73
CA ILE A 76 -22.65 38.21 -0.37
C ILE A 76 -21.30 38.91 -0.57
N ALA A 77 -20.65 39.32 0.54
CA ALA A 77 -19.33 39.93 0.51
C ALA A 77 -18.28 39.04 -0.16
N ASP A 78 -18.35 37.72 0.06
CA ASP A 78 -17.45 36.76 -0.58
C ASP A 78 -17.66 36.62 -2.08
N ILE A 79 -18.90 36.62 -2.54
CA ILE A 79 -19.24 36.56 -3.96
C ILE A 79 -18.77 37.84 -4.66
N ILE A 80 -19.03 39.00 -4.04
CA ILE A 80 -18.61 40.30 -4.58
C ILE A 80 -17.07 40.39 -4.64
N ALA A 81 -16.37 39.90 -3.61
CA ALA A 81 -14.92 39.89 -3.60
C ALA A 81 -14.36 39.03 -4.75
N GLU A 82 -14.91 37.83 -4.94
CA GLU A 82 -14.53 36.92 -6.00
C GLU A 82 -14.73 37.53 -7.39
N ASP A 83 -15.93 38.02 -7.70
CA ASP A 83 -16.25 38.63 -9.00
C ASP A 83 -15.37 39.85 -9.29
N LYS A 84 -15.05 40.65 -8.26
CA LYS A 84 -14.12 41.78 -8.37
C LYS A 84 -12.71 41.31 -8.71
N VAL A 85 -12.18 40.28 -8.05
CA VAL A 85 -10.85 39.73 -8.34
C VAL A 85 -10.81 39.18 -9.77
N ILE A 86 -11.81 38.41 -10.19
CA ILE A 86 -11.91 37.88 -11.56
C ILE A 86 -11.93 39.03 -12.58
N THR A 87 -12.77 40.04 -12.35
CA THR A 87 -12.87 41.21 -13.24
C THR A 87 -11.54 41.95 -13.36
N ILE A 88 -10.85 42.17 -12.23
CA ILE A 88 -9.54 42.83 -12.20
C ILE A 88 -8.49 41.99 -12.96
N LEU A 89 -8.57 40.65 -12.90
CA LEU A 89 -7.73 39.70 -13.66
C LEU A 89 -8.01 39.74 -15.16
N GLN A 90 -9.28 39.73 -15.56
CA GLN A 90 -9.66 39.74 -16.98
C GLN A 90 -9.41 41.09 -17.68
N GLN A 91 -9.69 42.22 -17.02
CA GLN A 91 -9.47 43.57 -17.59
C GLN A 91 -8.00 43.83 -17.96
N LYS A 92 -7.05 43.06 -17.40
CA LYS A 92 -5.64 43.14 -17.77
C LYS A 92 -5.44 42.96 -19.27
N LYS A 93 -6.16 42.04 -19.93
CA LYS A 93 -6.00 41.75 -21.37
C LYS A 93 -6.33 42.97 -22.23
N GLU A 94 -7.14 43.90 -21.72
CA GLU A 94 -7.61 45.10 -22.44
C GLU A 94 -6.73 46.36 -22.23
N VAL A 95 -5.91 46.42 -21.17
CA VAL A 95 -5.09 47.61 -20.86
C VAL A 95 -3.78 47.62 -21.68
N PRO A 96 -3.38 48.74 -22.32
CA PRO A 96 -2.14 48.84 -23.09
C PRO A 96 -0.88 48.44 -22.32
N PHE A 97 0.02 47.70 -22.98
CA PHE A 97 1.24 47.11 -22.41
C PHE A 97 2.10 48.11 -21.61
N ARG A 98 2.26 49.35 -22.09
CA ARG A 98 3.07 50.38 -21.41
C ARG A 98 2.50 50.81 -20.05
N THR A 99 1.18 50.80 -19.89
CA THR A 99 0.50 51.10 -18.61
C THR A 99 0.54 49.89 -17.70
N ARG A 100 0.47 48.68 -18.28
CA ARG A 100 0.59 47.39 -17.58
C ARG A 100 1.95 47.27 -16.86
N ARG A 101 3.04 47.62 -17.55
CA ARG A 101 4.42 47.51 -17.05
C ARG A 101 4.68 48.24 -15.73
N LYS A 102 4.18 49.47 -15.59
CA LYS A 102 4.53 50.37 -14.48
C LYS A 102 3.70 50.20 -13.21
N ILE A 103 2.48 49.67 -13.34
CA ILE A 103 1.54 49.54 -12.23
C ILE A 103 1.44 48.09 -11.75
N TYR A 104 1.78 47.11 -12.59
CA TYR A 104 1.35 45.71 -12.38
C TYR A 104 2.46 44.65 -12.39
N GLU A 105 3.70 44.92 -12.84
CA GLU A 105 4.70 43.86 -13.01
C GLU A 105 5.36 43.37 -11.70
N SER A 106 5.53 44.22 -10.69
CA SER A 106 6.18 43.79 -9.43
C SER A 106 5.17 43.27 -8.39
N ASP A 107 4.16 44.06 -8.05
CA ASP A 107 3.35 43.76 -6.86
C ASP A 107 2.25 42.73 -7.14
N ARG A 108 1.58 42.84 -8.28
CA ARG A 108 0.43 41.97 -8.61
C ARG A 108 0.85 40.55 -8.96
N HIS A 109 1.90 40.40 -9.77
CA HIS A 109 2.45 39.08 -10.09
C HIS A 109 2.97 38.38 -8.82
N CYS A 110 3.65 39.13 -7.94
CA CYS A 110 4.04 38.66 -6.63
C CYS A 110 2.81 38.22 -5.80
N PHE A 111 1.67 38.94 -5.88
CA PHE A 111 0.44 38.53 -5.21
C PHE A 111 -0.21 37.28 -5.79
N SER A 112 -0.33 37.14 -7.11
CA SER A 112 -0.90 35.92 -7.71
C SER A 112 -0.06 34.69 -7.35
N ARG A 113 1.28 34.79 -7.42
CA ARG A 113 2.19 33.73 -6.95
C ARG A 113 1.99 33.46 -5.46
N GLN A 114 2.00 34.49 -4.60
CA GLN A 114 1.75 34.32 -3.16
C GLN A 114 0.38 33.69 -2.86
N PHE A 115 -0.66 34.04 -3.61
CA PHE A 115 -1.99 33.46 -3.49
C PHE A 115 -1.93 31.96 -3.78
N LEU A 116 -1.40 31.58 -4.95
CA LEU A 116 -1.30 30.17 -5.35
C LEU A 116 -0.40 29.38 -4.41
N THR A 117 0.73 29.93 -3.97
CA THR A 117 1.61 29.28 -2.99
C THR A 117 0.89 29.06 -1.66
N LYS A 118 0.19 30.06 -1.13
CA LYS A 118 -0.57 29.91 0.12
C LYS A 118 -1.71 28.91 -0.01
N LEU A 119 -2.41 28.92 -1.15
CA LEU A 119 -3.48 27.97 -1.41
C LEU A 119 -2.94 26.55 -1.56
N GLY A 120 -1.87 26.35 -2.31
CA GLY A 120 -1.20 25.04 -2.44
C GLY A 120 -0.68 24.52 -1.09
N ASN A 121 -0.18 25.40 -0.22
CA ASN A 121 0.21 25.03 1.15
C ASN A 121 -1.01 24.64 2.00
N ASP A 122 -2.14 25.35 1.90
CA ASP A 122 -3.38 24.97 2.62
C ASP A 122 -3.95 23.65 2.10
N VAL A 123 -3.87 23.38 0.79
CA VAL A 123 -4.26 22.08 0.21
C VAL A 123 -3.35 20.98 0.74
N HIS A 124 -2.04 21.18 0.77
CA HIS A 124 -1.10 20.22 1.35
C HIS A 124 -1.39 19.97 2.83
N GLU A 125 -1.63 21.02 3.61
CA GLU A 125 -2.02 20.92 5.02
C GLU A 125 -3.36 20.18 5.18
N MET A 126 -4.34 20.39 4.31
CA MET A 126 -5.60 19.64 4.30
C MET A 126 -5.41 18.14 4.06
N LEU A 127 -4.49 17.75 3.18
CA LEU A 127 -4.19 16.33 2.93
C LEU A 127 -3.39 15.70 4.08
N CYS A 128 -2.50 16.49 4.68
CA CYS A 128 -1.61 16.04 5.75
C CYS A 128 -2.18 16.23 7.17
N ASP A 129 -3.32 16.90 7.32
CA ASP A 129 -3.96 17.12 8.61
C ASP A 129 -4.63 15.82 9.07
N ASN A 130 -3.93 15.20 10.00
CA ASN A 130 -4.36 14.02 10.70
C ASN A 130 -4.50 14.30 12.20
N SER A 131 -4.73 15.55 12.60
CA SER A 131 -4.90 15.95 14.01
C SER A 131 -6.16 15.35 14.62
N MET A 132 -6.04 14.88 15.86
CA MET A 132 -7.15 14.30 16.61
C MET A 132 -8.12 15.32 17.23
N LYS A 133 -7.89 16.63 17.09
CA LYS A 133 -8.77 17.63 17.71
C LYS A 133 -10.16 17.54 17.07
N VAL A 134 -11.07 16.76 17.66
CA VAL A 134 -12.38 16.40 17.10
C VAL A 134 -13.19 17.63 16.71
N GLU A 135 -13.08 18.69 17.53
CA GLU A 135 -13.78 19.96 17.30
C GLU A 135 -13.18 20.77 16.13
N ASN A 136 -11.93 20.47 15.74
CA ASN A 136 -11.14 21.21 14.75
C ASN A 136 -10.45 20.28 13.74
N TYR A 137 -11.05 19.15 13.37
CA TYR A 137 -10.49 18.31 12.31
C TYR A 137 -10.61 19.07 10.98
N SER A 138 -9.47 19.51 10.46
CA SER A 138 -9.40 20.32 9.24
C SER A 138 -8.92 19.53 8.02
N GLY A 139 -8.63 18.23 8.19
CA GLY A 139 -8.28 17.34 7.09
C GLY A 139 -9.46 16.99 6.18
N LEU A 140 -9.21 16.11 5.21
CA LEU A 140 -10.24 15.56 4.32
C LEU A 140 -11.31 14.77 5.08
N ASP A 141 -12.57 14.99 4.75
CA ASP A 141 -13.70 14.37 5.42
C ASP A 141 -14.74 13.83 4.42
N SER A 142 -14.89 12.50 4.34
CA SER A 142 -15.83 11.83 3.43
C SER A 142 -17.30 12.20 3.66
N ASP A 143 -17.64 12.74 4.82
CA ASP A 143 -19.00 13.19 5.13
C ASP A 143 -19.26 14.63 4.62
N ARG A 144 -18.19 15.37 4.30
CA ARG A 144 -18.23 16.79 3.89
C ARG A 144 -17.77 17.00 2.45
N ASP A 145 -16.70 16.33 2.05
CA ASP A 145 -15.97 16.53 0.81
C ASP A 145 -16.23 15.36 -0.14
N THR A 146 -16.41 15.65 -1.42
CA THR A 146 -16.60 14.63 -2.47
C THR A 146 -15.30 14.31 -3.20
N GLU A 147 -15.21 13.11 -3.81
CA GLU A 147 -14.04 12.73 -4.62
C GLU A 147 -13.81 13.71 -5.78
N ALA A 148 -14.87 14.22 -6.39
CA ALA A 148 -14.80 15.21 -7.47
C ALA A 148 -14.20 16.53 -6.99
N GLU A 149 -14.60 17.02 -5.80
CA GLU A 149 -14.03 18.24 -5.24
C GLU A 149 -12.53 18.09 -4.94
N VAL A 150 -12.15 16.95 -4.34
CA VAL A 150 -10.74 16.64 -4.06
C VAL A 150 -9.93 16.52 -5.35
N GLU A 151 -10.48 15.87 -6.38
CA GLU A 151 -9.85 15.79 -7.70
C GLU A 151 -9.65 17.17 -8.31
N THR A 152 -10.69 18.01 -8.37
CA THR A 152 -10.61 19.36 -8.94
C THR A 152 -9.47 20.16 -8.33
N ILE A 153 -9.36 20.18 -7.00
CA ILE A 153 -8.28 20.94 -6.35
C ILE A 153 -6.89 20.34 -6.58
N LEU A 154 -6.76 19.02 -6.65
CA LEU A 154 -5.49 18.36 -6.95
C LEU A 154 -5.03 18.55 -8.40
N ARG A 155 -5.96 18.73 -9.34
CA ARG A 155 -5.61 19.10 -10.74
C ARG A 155 -4.99 20.49 -10.80
N PHE A 156 -5.35 21.39 -9.89
CA PHE A 156 -4.69 22.69 -9.78
C PHE A 156 -3.33 22.60 -9.09
N PHE A 157 -3.13 21.70 -8.13
CA PHE A 157 -1.89 21.64 -7.35
C PHE A 157 -1.31 20.23 -7.32
N PRO A 158 -0.97 19.61 -8.47
CA PRO A 158 -0.51 18.22 -8.52
C PRO A 158 0.77 17.99 -7.71
N GLU A 159 1.63 19.00 -7.61
CA GLU A 159 2.89 18.94 -6.87
C GLU A 159 2.73 18.79 -5.34
N VAL A 160 1.52 18.98 -4.81
CA VAL A 160 1.26 18.72 -3.38
C VAL A 160 1.29 17.23 -3.05
N LEU A 161 1.03 16.34 -4.03
CA LEU A 161 0.92 14.90 -3.82
C LEU A 161 2.25 14.24 -3.44
N SER A 162 3.37 14.74 -3.99
CA SER A 162 4.73 14.26 -3.71
C SER A 162 5.48 15.13 -2.71
N ARG A 163 4.82 16.13 -2.11
CA ARG A 163 5.44 16.99 -1.10
C ARG A 163 5.37 16.30 0.26
N ARG A 164 6.52 15.97 0.84
CA ARG A 164 6.59 15.40 2.19
C ARG A 164 6.14 16.41 3.24
N LYS A 165 5.47 15.93 4.28
CA LYS A 165 5.11 16.71 5.45
C LYS A 165 6.40 17.06 6.20
N ALA A 166 6.68 18.35 6.37
CA ALA A 166 7.77 18.77 7.23
C ALA A 166 7.54 18.19 8.63
N GLN A 167 8.44 17.32 9.10
CA GLN A 167 8.35 16.79 10.45
C GLN A 167 8.64 17.94 11.43
N MET A 168 7.57 18.55 11.95
CA MET A 168 7.71 19.46 13.08
C MET A 168 8.07 18.63 14.30
N TRP A 169 9.26 18.86 14.83
CA TRP A 169 9.75 18.38 16.13
C TRP A 169 8.63 18.41 17.19
N VAL A 170 8.01 17.27 17.49
CA VAL A 170 7.14 17.14 18.68
C VAL A 170 8.06 16.87 19.87
N SER A 171 8.87 17.87 20.22
CA SER A 171 9.83 17.80 21.32
C SER A 171 9.20 17.59 22.70
N SER A 172 7.87 17.54 22.85
CA SER A 172 7.23 17.74 24.16
C SER A 172 6.16 16.70 24.57
N MET A 173 6.15 15.49 24.01
CA MET A 173 5.22 14.46 24.52
C MET A 173 5.82 13.46 25.52
N PHE A 174 7.14 13.48 25.75
CA PHE A 174 7.76 12.73 26.85
C PHE A 174 8.09 13.66 28.03
N ASN A 175 7.04 14.16 28.69
CA ASN A 175 7.09 15.11 29.80
C ASN A 175 7.69 14.58 31.12
N ASP A 176 8.63 13.62 31.11
CA ASP A 176 9.24 13.17 32.38
C ASP A 176 10.71 12.78 32.32
N VAL A 177 11.37 12.96 31.17
CA VAL A 177 12.83 12.87 31.10
C VAL A 177 13.31 14.25 30.71
N ARG A 178 14.11 14.87 31.59
CA ARG A 178 14.91 16.05 31.25
C ARG A 178 15.82 15.61 30.10
N VAL A 179 15.37 15.81 28.86
CA VAL A 179 16.22 15.62 27.69
C VAL A 179 16.96 16.94 27.54
N ASP A 180 18.20 16.89 27.96
CA ASP A 180 19.23 17.91 27.80
C ASP A 180 19.32 18.28 26.31
N GLU A 181 18.74 19.44 25.97
CA GLU A 181 19.08 20.48 24.97
C GLU A 181 19.72 20.15 23.59
N PHE A 182 19.98 18.89 23.25
CA PHE A 182 20.57 18.46 21.99
C PHE A 182 19.55 17.70 21.16
N GLY A 183 18.60 18.45 20.61
CA GLY A 183 17.72 17.92 19.58
C GLY A 183 18.46 17.84 18.25
N GLU A 184 18.76 16.63 17.78
CA GLU A 184 19.36 16.37 16.47
C GLU A 184 18.30 16.59 15.37
N TRP A 185 18.44 17.66 14.59
CA TRP A 185 17.55 17.91 13.45
C TRP A 185 17.47 16.67 12.56
N VAL A 186 16.31 16.02 12.53
CA VAL A 186 16.02 14.97 11.54
C VAL A 186 15.87 15.67 10.19
N ASP A 187 16.54 15.13 9.17
CA ASP A 187 16.50 15.69 7.83
C ASP A 187 15.04 15.74 7.33
N ALA A 188 14.67 16.84 6.66
CA ALA A 188 13.32 17.08 6.16
C ALA A 188 12.84 16.01 5.15
N ASP A 189 13.75 15.15 4.68
CA ASP A 189 13.51 14.10 3.71
C ASP A 189 12.79 12.88 4.28
N ASP A 190 12.70 12.75 5.62
CA ASP A 190 12.06 11.60 6.28
C ASP A 190 10.56 11.80 6.59
N GLY A 191 9.96 12.88 6.09
CA GLY A 191 8.55 13.19 6.31
C GLY A 191 7.57 12.31 5.54
N ASP A 192 6.37 12.13 6.07
CA ASP A 192 5.30 11.38 5.41
C ASP A 192 4.78 12.08 4.15
N TYR A 193 4.47 11.31 3.12
CA TYR A 193 3.66 11.79 2.00
C TYR A 193 2.20 12.01 2.44
N PRO A 194 1.45 12.90 1.75
CA PRO A 194 0.06 13.16 2.07
C PRO A 194 -0.81 11.89 2.06
N ILE A 195 -0.52 10.95 1.15
CA ILE A 195 -1.24 9.67 1.07
C ILE A 195 -1.09 8.83 2.36
N HIS A 196 0.04 8.90 3.06
CA HIS A 196 0.21 8.23 4.36
C HIS A 196 -0.71 8.84 5.42
N SER A 197 -0.83 10.17 5.42
CA SER A 197 -1.67 10.91 6.38
C SER A 197 -3.16 10.61 6.25
N LEU A 198 -3.61 10.03 5.12
CA LEU A 198 -4.99 9.59 4.94
C LEU A 198 -5.31 8.26 5.65
N THR A 199 -4.30 7.51 6.09
CA THR A 199 -4.52 6.19 6.70
C THR A 199 -4.68 6.27 8.22
N TYR A 200 -4.07 7.25 8.87
CA TYR A 200 -4.03 7.34 10.34
C TYR A 200 -4.15 8.78 10.85
N ILE A 201 -4.50 8.93 12.13
CA ILE A 201 -4.61 10.17 12.91
C ILE A 201 -3.39 10.28 13.81
N SER A 202 -2.66 11.41 13.75
CA SER A 202 -1.50 11.70 14.59
C SER A 202 -1.89 12.10 16.02
N GLY A 203 -0.95 11.92 16.96
CA GLY A 203 -1.08 12.38 18.34
C GLY A 203 -1.36 11.28 19.37
N PHE A 204 -1.36 10.02 18.98
CA PHE A 204 -1.49 8.88 19.88
C PHE A 204 -0.29 7.93 19.77
N ARG A 205 0.01 7.24 20.88
CA ARG A 205 0.97 6.11 20.89
C ARG A 205 0.47 4.91 20.09
N THR A 206 -0.84 4.83 19.91
CA THR A 206 -1.53 3.88 19.03
C THR A 206 -1.94 4.67 17.79
N TYR A 207 -1.95 4.12 16.59
CA TYR A 207 -2.31 4.87 15.37
C TYR A 207 -3.83 4.73 15.14
N PRO A 208 -4.71 5.63 15.62
CA PRO A 208 -6.11 5.56 15.22
C PRO A 208 -6.23 5.85 13.74
N TYR A 209 -7.24 5.27 13.11
CA TYR A 209 -7.43 5.39 11.67
C TYR A 209 -8.11 6.69 11.30
N ASN A 210 -7.74 7.23 10.15
CA ASN A 210 -8.46 8.35 9.58
C ASN A 210 -9.68 7.86 8.79
N LEU A 211 -10.72 7.41 9.51
CA LEU A 211 -11.97 6.93 8.92
C LEU A 211 -12.63 7.95 7.96
N LYS A 212 -12.34 9.23 8.17
CA LYS A 212 -12.87 10.34 7.38
C LYS A 212 -12.14 10.51 6.05
N ALA A 213 -10.84 10.22 6.00
CA ALA A 213 -10.02 10.48 4.82
C ALA A 213 -9.65 9.22 4.01
N VAL A 214 -9.71 8.03 4.62
CA VAL A 214 -9.19 6.78 4.01
C VAL A 214 -9.82 6.46 2.64
N SER A 215 -11.08 6.85 2.41
CA SER A 215 -11.77 6.61 1.14
C SER A 215 -11.21 7.41 -0.04
N PHE A 216 -10.42 8.48 0.20
CA PHE A 216 -9.83 9.27 -0.88
C PHE A 216 -8.53 8.68 -1.44
N ILE A 217 -7.97 7.63 -0.82
CA ILE A 217 -6.72 7.01 -1.24
C ILE A 217 -6.74 6.58 -2.73
N PRO A 218 -7.75 5.86 -3.25
CA PRO A 218 -7.78 5.48 -4.66
C PRO A 218 -7.75 6.69 -5.61
N THR A 219 -8.43 7.78 -5.26
CA THR A 219 -8.41 9.03 -6.02
C THR A 219 -7.03 9.67 -6.05
N LEU A 220 -6.35 9.76 -4.89
CA LEU A 220 -4.99 10.29 -4.83
C LEU A 220 -4.00 9.45 -5.63
N VAL A 221 -4.06 8.12 -5.53
CA VAL A 221 -3.19 7.21 -6.28
C VAL A 221 -3.34 7.41 -7.78
N ARG A 222 -4.59 7.44 -8.27
CA ARG A 222 -4.88 7.65 -9.69
C ARG A 222 -4.31 8.97 -10.18
N LEU A 223 -4.54 10.06 -9.46
CA LEU A 223 -4.06 11.40 -9.84
C LEU A 223 -2.53 11.50 -9.76
N ALA A 224 -1.92 10.91 -8.73
CA ALA A 224 -0.48 10.88 -8.59
C ALA A 224 0.22 10.12 -9.75
N ILE A 225 -0.41 9.07 -10.26
CA ILE A 225 0.04 8.36 -11.47
C ILE A 225 -0.18 9.21 -12.72
N GLU A 226 -1.36 9.81 -12.86
CA GLU A 226 -1.70 10.69 -14.00
C GLU A 226 -0.68 11.82 -14.15
N PHE A 227 -0.29 12.45 -13.04
CA PHE A 227 0.67 13.56 -13.00
C PHE A 227 2.13 13.14 -12.92
N SER A 228 2.43 11.83 -12.91
CA SER A 228 3.79 11.31 -12.75
C SER A 228 4.51 11.90 -11.52
N CYS A 229 3.78 12.05 -10.41
CA CYS A 229 4.32 12.61 -9.16
C CYS A 229 5.38 11.71 -8.51
N PHE A 230 5.40 10.43 -8.87
CA PHE A 230 6.24 9.38 -8.29
C PHE A 230 6.86 8.51 -9.39
N ALA A 231 7.85 7.71 -9.04
CA ALA A 231 8.38 6.68 -9.93
C ALA A 231 7.29 5.63 -10.25
N VAL A 232 7.43 4.94 -11.38
CA VAL A 232 6.40 4.01 -11.88
C VAL A 232 6.21 2.83 -10.92
N GLU A 233 7.31 2.37 -10.31
CA GLU A 233 7.37 1.32 -9.29
C GLU A 233 6.68 1.71 -7.98
N GLU A 234 6.63 3.00 -7.64
CA GLU A 234 5.99 3.50 -6.42
C GLU A 234 4.46 3.57 -6.55
N ARG A 235 3.94 3.43 -7.77
CA ARG A 235 2.51 3.40 -8.14
C ARG A 235 1.67 4.47 -7.43
N GLY A 236 2.05 5.73 -7.64
CA GLY A 236 1.33 6.87 -7.05
C GLY A 236 1.54 7.02 -5.55
N GLY A 237 2.69 6.58 -5.04
CA GLY A 237 3.05 6.67 -3.62
C GLY A 237 2.57 5.52 -2.75
N LEU A 238 1.88 4.51 -3.32
CA LEU A 238 1.40 3.34 -2.57
C LEU A 238 2.51 2.53 -1.91
N PHE A 239 3.70 2.50 -2.53
CA PHE A 239 4.86 1.75 -2.08
C PHE A 239 5.99 2.61 -1.54
N CYS A 240 5.78 3.93 -1.41
CA CYS A 240 6.71 4.76 -0.68
C CYS A 240 6.62 4.39 0.80
N ASP A 241 7.76 4.27 1.46
CA ASP A 241 7.78 4.04 2.89
C ASP A 241 7.63 5.35 3.66
N ASP A 242 6.90 5.29 4.77
CA ASP A 242 6.90 6.31 5.82
C ASP A 242 8.20 6.25 6.65
N SER A 243 8.31 7.12 7.66
CA SER A 243 9.47 7.14 8.56
C SER A 243 9.66 5.85 9.36
N ASP A 244 8.63 5.01 9.45
CA ASP A 244 8.61 3.74 10.17
C ASP A 244 8.80 2.52 9.23
N GLY A 245 9.09 2.74 7.94
CA GLY A 245 9.23 1.67 6.95
C GLY A 245 7.90 1.01 6.54
N ASN A 246 6.78 1.69 6.77
CA ASN A 246 5.46 1.25 6.34
C ASN A 246 5.00 2.04 5.13
N ASN A 247 4.69 1.32 4.07
CA ASN A 247 3.96 1.90 2.95
C ASN A 247 2.44 1.97 3.20
N VAL A 248 1.72 2.68 2.33
CA VAL A 248 0.26 2.88 2.42
C VAL A 248 -0.50 1.56 2.53
N LEU A 249 -0.09 0.52 1.78
CA LEU A 249 -0.76 -0.78 1.83
C LEU A 249 -0.58 -1.43 3.20
N ARG A 250 0.61 -1.36 3.79
CA ARG A 250 0.84 -1.83 5.16
C ARG A 250 0.01 -1.01 6.15
N LEU A 251 -0.02 0.32 6.04
CA LEU A 251 -0.83 1.21 6.90
C LEU A 251 -2.33 0.89 6.83
N LEU A 252 -2.84 0.57 5.65
CA LEU A 252 -4.22 0.10 5.47
C LEU A 252 -4.51 -1.28 6.08
N LEU A 253 -3.50 -2.02 6.56
CA LEU A 253 -3.64 -3.31 7.24
C LEU A 253 -3.33 -3.21 8.73
N ILE A 254 -2.63 -2.16 9.13
CA ILE A 254 -2.31 -1.87 10.52
C ILE A 254 -3.61 -1.44 11.18
N ALA A 255 -4.38 -2.42 11.67
CA ALA A 255 -5.41 -2.13 12.63
C ALA A 255 -4.82 -2.16 14.04
N VAL A 256 -4.28 -1.03 14.52
CA VAL A 256 -4.04 -0.90 15.96
C VAL A 256 -5.39 -0.82 16.66
N THR A 257 -5.89 -1.98 17.10
CA THR A 257 -7.11 -2.06 17.90
C THR A 257 -6.86 -1.31 19.20
N HIS A 258 -7.24 -0.03 19.25
CA HIS A 258 -7.16 0.72 20.48
C HIS A 258 -8.21 0.12 21.42
N PRO A 259 -7.86 -0.37 22.63
CA PRO A 259 -8.83 -1.02 23.53
C PRO A 259 -10.01 -0.13 23.98
N ARG A 260 -10.00 1.16 23.61
CA ARG A 260 -11.05 2.12 23.92
C ARG A 260 -12.07 2.25 22.78
N LEU A 261 -11.72 1.80 21.58
CA LEU A 261 -12.61 1.81 20.43
C LEU A 261 -13.36 0.47 20.44
N GLY A 262 -14.69 0.53 20.46
CA GLY A 262 -15.53 -0.66 20.46
C GLY A 262 -15.42 -1.48 19.16
N GLU A 263 -15.96 -2.69 19.18
CA GLU A 263 -15.99 -3.61 18.03
C GLU A 263 -16.61 -2.97 16.77
N GLU A 264 -17.66 -2.16 16.94
CA GLU A 264 -18.31 -1.42 15.84
C GLU A 264 -17.34 -0.51 15.09
N HIS A 265 -16.42 0.16 15.81
CA HIS A 265 -15.44 1.05 15.20
C HIS A 265 -14.40 0.25 14.39
N HIS A 266 -13.96 -0.90 14.93
CA HIS A 266 -13.04 -1.79 14.21
C HIS A 266 -13.69 -2.37 12.95
N GLN A 267 -14.96 -2.75 13.03
CA GLN A 267 -15.71 -3.27 11.89
C GLN A 267 -15.90 -2.19 10.82
N LEU A 268 -16.26 -0.97 11.20
CA LEU A 268 -16.38 0.16 10.27
C LEU A 268 -15.06 0.45 9.56
N PHE A 269 -13.94 0.38 10.27
CA PHE A 269 -12.62 0.54 9.67
C PHE A 269 -12.25 -0.60 8.72
N ASP A 270 -12.52 -1.85 9.12
CA ASP A 270 -12.31 -3.02 8.26
C ASP A 270 -13.10 -2.88 6.96
N ASP A 271 -14.32 -2.36 7.04
CA ASP A 271 -15.21 -2.13 5.90
C ASP A 271 -14.67 -1.05 4.96
N LYS A 272 -14.34 0.15 5.49
CA LYS A 272 -13.79 1.24 4.66
C LYS A 272 -12.47 0.85 4.03
N SER A 273 -11.57 0.24 4.80
CA SER A 273 -10.28 -0.26 4.27
C SER A 273 -10.51 -1.29 3.18
N PHE A 274 -11.37 -2.29 3.43
CA PHE A 274 -11.69 -3.31 2.43
C PHE A 274 -12.23 -2.71 1.11
N GLN A 275 -13.06 -1.67 1.17
CA GLN A 275 -13.52 -0.98 -0.04
C GLN A 275 -12.36 -0.30 -0.80
N VAL A 276 -11.42 0.34 -0.10
CA VAL A 276 -10.22 0.93 -0.72
C VAL A 276 -9.41 -0.15 -1.44
N TRP A 277 -9.19 -1.31 -0.83
CA TRP A 277 -8.48 -2.44 -1.46
C TRP A 277 -9.19 -2.95 -2.72
N ILE A 278 -10.52 -3.03 -2.71
CA ILE A 278 -11.31 -3.40 -3.90
C ILE A 278 -11.10 -2.37 -5.02
N GLN A 279 -11.19 -1.07 -4.71
CA GLN A 279 -11.02 -0.02 -5.71
C GLN A 279 -9.61 0.00 -6.30
N LEU A 280 -8.58 -0.09 -5.47
CA LEU A 280 -7.18 -0.15 -5.92
C LEU A 280 -6.93 -1.36 -6.84
N ARG A 281 -7.56 -2.50 -6.55
CA ARG A 281 -7.54 -3.68 -7.42
C ARG A 281 -8.26 -3.43 -8.75
N GLN A 282 -9.47 -2.88 -8.70
CA GLN A 282 -10.28 -2.62 -9.91
C GLN A 282 -9.61 -1.62 -10.86
N GLN A 283 -8.87 -0.66 -10.30
CA GLN A 283 -8.08 0.32 -11.06
C GLN A 283 -6.73 -0.24 -11.55
N GLY A 284 -6.36 -1.47 -11.16
CA GLY A 284 -5.10 -2.10 -11.56
C GLY A 284 -3.87 -1.54 -10.85
N HIS A 285 -4.04 -0.75 -9.79
CA HIS A 285 -2.95 -0.19 -8.99
C HIS A 285 -2.40 -1.20 -7.99
N LEU A 286 -3.27 -2.08 -7.49
CA LEU A 286 -2.90 -3.23 -6.66
C LEU A 286 -2.98 -4.52 -7.47
N LYS A 287 -1.89 -5.28 -7.44
CA LYS A 287 -1.72 -6.55 -8.14
C LYS A 287 -1.60 -7.70 -7.16
N LYS A 288 -1.71 -8.91 -7.70
CA LYS A 288 -1.65 -10.14 -6.92
C LYS A 288 -0.26 -10.34 -6.31
N GLU A 289 0.78 -10.02 -7.09
CA GLU A 289 2.19 -10.16 -6.71
C GLU A 289 2.53 -9.30 -5.50
N ASP A 290 1.93 -8.10 -5.40
CA ASP A 290 2.13 -7.18 -4.28
C ASP A 290 1.77 -7.82 -2.92
N ILE A 291 0.81 -8.77 -2.88
CA ILE A 291 0.43 -9.50 -1.66
C ILE A 291 1.62 -10.26 -1.09
N GLN A 292 2.43 -10.85 -1.96
CA GLN A 292 3.62 -11.61 -1.59
C GLN A 292 4.81 -10.69 -1.37
N ASP A 293 5.06 -9.79 -2.32
CA ASP A 293 6.22 -8.90 -2.34
C ASP A 293 6.26 -8.02 -1.08
N HIS A 294 5.09 -7.57 -0.61
CA HIS A 294 4.96 -6.76 0.60
C HIS A 294 4.42 -7.52 1.81
N GLN A 295 4.27 -8.85 1.69
CA GLN A 295 3.83 -9.76 2.75
C GLN A 295 2.52 -9.34 3.46
N LEU A 296 1.59 -8.79 2.69
CA LEU A 296 0.39 -8.11 3.18
C LEU A 296 -0.46 -9.01 4.10
N LEU A 297 -0.64 -10.29 3.73
CA LEU A 297 -1.37 -11.25 4.55
C LEU A 297 -0.70 -11.47 5.91
N LEU A 298 0.62 -11.65 5.93
CA LEU A 298 1.38 -11.89 7.16
C LEU A 298 1.35 -10.67 8.07
N SER A 299 1.50 -9.46 7.52
CA SER A 299 1.40 -8.20 8.24
C SER A 299 0.02 -8.01 8.88
N THR A 300 -1.05 -8.34 8.16
CA THR A 300 -2.43 -8.23 8.67
C THR A 300 -2.67 -9.14 9.86
N ILE A 301 -2.18 -10.38 9.78
CA ILE A 301 -2.36 -11.37 10.85
C ILE A 301 -1.51 -11.03 12.08
N SER A 302 -0.28 -10.54 11.86
CA SER A 302 0.70 -10.33 12.94
C SER A 302 0.38 -9.13 13.83
N ARG A 303 -0.31 -8.11 13.33
CA ARG A 303 -0.59 -6.89 14.10
C ARG A 303 -1.87 -6.95 14.95
N ASN A 304 -2.48 -8.12 15.09
CA ASN A 304 -3.71 -8.33 15.88
C ASN A 304 -3.44 -8.72 17.36
N GLU A 305 -2.35 -8.24 17.95
CA GLU A 305 -1.91 -8.65 19.29
C GLU A 305 -2.90 -8.27 20.41
N TYR A 306 -3.70 -7.22 20.23
CA TYR A 306 -4.53 -6.63 21.28
C TYR A 306 -5.99 -7.12 21.33
N GLY A 307 -6.28 -8.24 20.66
CA GLY A 307 -7.28 -9.21 21.14
C GLY A 307 -8.72 -9.07 20.64
N ASP A 308 -9.21 -7.89 20.24
CA ASP A 308 -10.66 -7.72 20.06
C ASP A 308 -11.13 -7.39 18.63
N GLY A 309 -10.25 -7.00 17.71
CA GLY A 309 -10.62 -6.67 16.33
C GLY A 309 -10.11 -7.67 15.31
N PHE A 310 -10.89 -8.71 14.98
CA PHE A 310 -10.52 -9.62 13.90
C PHE A 310 -10.89 -9.02 12.53
N MET A 311 -9.88 -8.67 11.73
CA MET A 311 -9.99 -8.09 10.38
C MET A 311 -10.41 -9.14 9.33
N GLU A 312 -11.56 -9.78 9.54
CA GLU A 312 -12.00 -10.93 8.76
C GLU A 312 -12.10 -10.62 7.27
N LYS A 313 -12.66 -9.46 6.90
CA LYS A 313 -12.94 -9.16 5.48
C LYS A 313 -11.66 -8.97 4.69
N ARG A 314 -10.67 -8.26 5.25
CA ARG A 314 -9.36 -8.06 4.62
C ARG A 314 -8.55 -9.36 4.52
N ILE A 315 -8.51 -10.16 5.59
CA ILE A 315 -7.80 -11.45 5.56
C ILE A 315 -8.41 -12.38 4.51
N ARG A 316 -9.75 -12.47 4.48
CA ARG A 316 -10.49 -13.21 3.46
C ARG A 316 -10.14 -12.75 2.06
N PHE A 317 -10.22 -11.45 1.81
CA PHE A 317 -9.92 -10.86 0.51
C PHE A 317 -8.51 -11.20 0.01
N LEU A 318 -7.50 -11.04 0.86
CA LEU A 318 -6.10 -11.33 0.50
C LEU A 318 -5.90 -12.81 0.17
N ILE A 319 -6.47 -13.70 0.98
CA ILE A 319 -6.36 -15.15 0.77
C ILE A 319 -7.12 -15.58 -0.48
N GLU A 320 -8.33 -15.08 -0.71
CA GLU A 320 -9.14 -15.45 -1.87
C GLU A 320 -8.51 -14.95 -3.17
N TRP A 321 -7.82 -13.81 -3.13
CA TRP A 321 -7.11 -13.27 -4.27
C TRP A 321 -5.79 -13.98 -4.53
N ASP A 322 -4.99 -14.23 -3.50
CA ASP A 322 -3.80 -15.07 -3.58
C ASP A 322 -3.72 -16.13 -2.48
N PRO A 323 -4.24 -17.34 -2.74
CA PRO A 323 -4.14 -18.42 -1.78
C PRO A 323 -2.69 -18.83 -1.49
N THR A 324 -1.77 -18.59 -2.44
CA THR A 324 -0.37 -19.01 -2.26
C THR A 324 0.33 -18.23 -1.15
N ALA A 325 -0.15 -17.04 -0.79
CA ALA A 325 0.29 -16.31 0.39
C ALA A 325 0.17 -17.13 1.70
N LEU A 326 -0.74 -18.11 1.79
CA LEU A 326 -0.85 -19.01 2.96
C LEU A 326 0.35 -19.93 3.17
N LEU A 327 1.12 -20.18 2.11
CA LEU A 327 2.24 -21.13 2.10
C LEU A 327 3.61 -20.45 2.20
N HIS A 328 3.66 -19.13 2.06
CA HIS A 328 4.91 -18.38 2.11
C HIS A 328 5.21 -17.96 3.55
N SER A 329 6.35 -18.40 4.06
CA SER A 329 6.96 -17.84 5.26
C SER A 329 7.66 -16.54 4.90
N HIS A 330 7.86 -15.65 5.88
CA HIS A 330 8.78 -14.53 5.77
C HIS A 330 10.19 -15.08 5.52
N LEU A 331 10.57 -15.28 4.26
CA LEU A 331 11.98 -15.46 3.93
C LEU A 331 12.62 -14.12 4.29
N ALA A 332 13.38 -14.11 5.38
CA ALA A 332 14.14 -12.95 5.79
C ALA A 332 15.05 -12.57 4.61
N ASP A 333 14.63 -11.58 3.84
CA ASP A 333 15.54 -10.84 3.01
C ASP A 333 16.59 -10.26 3.96
N GLU A 334 17.87 -10.45 3.67
CA GLU A 334 18.96 -10.18 4.62
C GLU A 334 19.02 -8.71 5.08
N LYS A 335 18.23 -7.84 4.42
CA LYS A 335 18.24 -6.38 4.55
C LYS A 335 17.37 -5.81 5.65
N GLU A 336 16.39 -6.52 6.21
CA GLU A 336 15.60 -6.02 7.35
C GLU A 336 15.99 -6.71 8.68
N PRO A 337 16.78 -6.06 9.56
CA PRO A 337 17.30 -6.68 10.77
C PRO A 337 16.25 -6.85 11.88
N LEU A 338 15.11 -6.18 11.79
CA LEU A 338 14.19 -5.98 12.91
C LEU A 338 13.19 -7.14 13.12
N CYS A 339 12.79 -7.86 12.07
CA CYS A 339 11.93 -9.05 12.19
C CYS A 339 12.72 -10.37 12.02
N ARG A 340 13.89 -10.46 12.65
CA ARG A 340 14.85 -11.57 12.52
C ARG A 340 14.38 -12.99 12.93
N TYR A 341 13.12 -13.19 13.32
CA TYR A 341 12.82 -14.26 14.28
C TYR A 341 11.89 -15.41 13.91
N ASP A 342 11.22 -15.48 12.75
CA ASP A 342 10.57 -16.75 12.39
C ASP A 342 10.26 -16.96 10.89
N ASP A 343 10.60 -18.17 10.37
CA ASP A 343 9.99 -18.72 9.15
C ASP A 343 8.52 -19.12 9.42
N SER A 344 7.77 -18.23 10.06
CA SER A 344 6.38 -18.48 10.43
C SER A 344 5.47 -18.25 9.25
N LEU A 345 4.69 -19.28 8.92
CA LEU A 345 3.53 -19.16 8.03
C LEU A 345 2.44 -18.27 8.63
N PRO A 346 1.51 -17.75 7.80
CA PRO A 346 0.28 -17.12 8.25
C PRO A 346 -0.46 -17.86 9.36
N LEU A 347 -0.51 -19.20 9.31
CA LEU A 347 -1.19 -19.98 10.36
C LEU A 347 -0.45 -19.95 11.72
N HIS A 348 0.89 -19.86 11.72
CA HIS A 348 1.65 -19.64 12.96
C HIS A 348 1.28 -18.30 13.58
N LYS A 349 1.31 -17.23 12.77
CA LYS A 349 0.96 -15.89 13.21
C LYS A 349 -0.49 -15.83 13.70
N ALA A 350 -1.42 -16.51 13.03
CA ALA A 350 -2.82 -16.56 13.45
C ALA A 350 -2.97 -17.27 14.81
N ALA A 351 -2.20 -18.33 15.05
CA ALA A 351 -2.18 -19.01 16.35
C ALA A 351 -1.61 -18.14 17.48
N ILE A 352 -0.60 -17.31 17.17
CA ILE A 352 0.09 -16.45 18.14
C ILE A 352 -0.69 -15.16 18.42
N TYR A 353 -1.28 -14.57 17.40
CA TYR A 353 -1.79 -13.18 17.44
C TYR A 353 -3.31 -13.09 17.35
N CYS A 354 -3.98 -13.86 16.49
CA CYS A 354 -5.43 -13.75 16.32
C CYS A 354 -6.26 -14.44 17.42
N SER A 355 -7.58 -14.25 17.40
CA SER A 355 -8.52 -15.07 18.18
C SER A 355 -8.57 -16.52 17.68
N ILE A 356 -9.23 -17.42 18.40
CA ILE A 356 -9.43 -18.80 17.94
C ILE A 356 -10.25 -18.84 16.63
N GLN A 357 -11.15 -17.87 16.43
CA GLN A 357 -11.90 -17.68 15.18
C GLN A 357 -10.97 -17.24 14.05
N GLY A 358 -10.01 -16.36 14.31
CA GLY A 358 -9.02 -15.97 13.30
C GLY A 358 -8.09 -17.12 12.92
N PHE A 359 -7.64 -17.91 13.90
CA PHE A 359 -6.93 -19.16 13.63
C PHE A 359 -7.79 -20.12 12.77
N ARG A 360 -9.07 -20.29 13.14
CA ARG A 360 -10.02 -21.12 12.39
C ARG A 360 -10.17 -20.63 10.94
N LEU A 361 -10.33 -19.32 10.71
CA LEU A 361 -10.49 -18.75 9.37
C LEU A 361 -9.27 -19.10 8.49
N VAL A 362 -8.06 -18.79 8.98
CA VAL A 362 -6.82 -19.04 8.23
C VAL A 362 -6.65 -20.55 7.97
N PHE A 363 -6.99 -21.39 8.95
CA PHE A 363 -6.95 -22.83 8.78
C PHE A 363 -7.97 -23.34 7.75
N ASP A 364 -9.23 -22.89 7.83
CA ASP A 364 -10.32 -23.22 6.91
C ASP A 364 -9.91 -22.91 5.45
N TYR A 365 -9.31 -21.74 5.21
CA TYR A 365 -8.83 -21.42 3.87
C TYR A 365 -7.62 -22.27 3.44
N GLY A 366 -6.72 -22.61 4.36
CA GLY A 366 -5.60 -23.52 4.10
C GLY A 366 -6.08 -24.88 3.58
N ILE A 367 -7.12 -25.45 4.20
CA ILE A 367 -7.71 -26.72 3.75
C ILE A 367 -8.62 -26.57 2.53
N GLN A 368 -9.25 -25.41 2.33
CA GLN A 368 -10.10 -25.14 1.18
C GLN A 368 -9.30 -25.02 -0.13
N TYR A 369 -8.22 -24.25 -0.13
CA TYR A 369 -7.41 -23.99 -1.32
C TYR A 369 -6.32 -25.04 -1.56
N TYR A 370 -5.85 -25.69 -0.50
CA TYR A 370 -4.89 -26.79 -0.60
C TYR A 370 -5.46 -28.10 -0.03
N PRO A 371 -6.59 -28.59 -0.58
CA PRO A 371 -7.12 -29.89 -0.20
C PRO A 371 -6.07 -30.96 -0.56
N ILE A 372 -6.25 -32.18 -0.06
CA ILE A 372 -5.43 -33.35 -0.44
C ILE A 372 -4.06 -33.44 0.27
N LYS A 373 -3.25 -32.37 0.35
CA LYS A 373 -1.86 -32.49 0.89
C LYS A 373 -1.45 -31.37 1.84
N LYS A 374 -1.33 -30.15 1.32
CA LYS A 374 -0.67 -29.06 2.07
C LYS A 374 -1.56 -28.52 3.18
N GLY A 375 -2.88 -28.46 3.01
CA GLY A 375 -3.79 -27.86 3.99
C GLY A 375 -3.68 -28.46 5.40
N ILE A 376 -3.65 -29.79 5.52
CA ILE A 376 -3.48 -30.45 6.83
C ILE A 376 -2.04 -30.29 7.31
N ASN A 377 -1.06 -30.40 6.41
CA ASN A 377 0.35 -30.33 6.74
C ASN A 377 0.76 -28.95 7.28
N ILE A 378 0.10 -27.87 6.87
CA ILE A 378 0.33 -26.51 7.41
C ILE A 378 0.18 -26.48 8.94
N LEU A 379 -0.72 -27.27 9.54
CA LEU A 379 -0.87 -27.35 11.01
C LEU A 379 0.38 -27.85 11.74
N PHE A 380 1.21 -28.61 11.04
CA PHE A 380 2.37 -29.31 11.58
C PHE A 380 3.68 -28.87 10.93
N GLN A 381 3.65 -27.87 10.05
CA GLN A 381 4.85 -27.30 9.48
C GLN A 381 5.61 -26.55 10.57
N THR A 382 6.88 -26.85 10.76
CA THR A 382 7.73 -26.22 11.77
C THR A 382 8.30 -24.91 11.25
N ASN A 383 8.36 -23.91 12.12
CA ASN A 383 9.19 -22.73 11.89
C ASN A 383 10.65 -23.01 12.27
N ARG A 384 11.54 -22.00 12.17
CA ARG A 384 12.97 -22.11 12.55
C ARG A 384 13.20 -22.63 13.97
N ASN A 385 12.25 -22.40 14.87
CA ASN A 385 12.34 -22.82 16.26
C ASN A 385 11.79 -24.23 16.50
N GLY A 386 11.41 -24.95 15.44
CA GLY A 386 10.82 -26.29 15.52
C GLY A 386 9.36 -26.29 16.02
N ASN A 387 8.75 -25.12 16.19
CA ASN A 387 7.37 -25.02 16.67
C ASN A 387 6.38 -25.03 15.49
N THR A 388 5.23 -25.64 15.71
CA THR A 388 4.14 -25.76 14.73
C THR A 388 2.96 -24.84 15.08
N PRO A 389 2.08 -24.48 14.13
CA PRO A 389 0.89 -23.67 14.42
C PRO A 389 -0.02 -24.33 15.45
N ILE A 390 -0.20 -25.65 15.39
CA ILE A 390 -1.06 -26.37 16.35
C ILE A 390 -0.48 -26.32 17.78
N GLN A 391 0.84 -26.34 17.94
CA GLN A 391 1.47 -26.19 19.25
C GLN A 391 1.24 -24.78 19.83
N PHE A 392 1.43 -23.73 19.02
CA PHE A 392 1.12 -22.36 19.44
C PHE A 392 -0.36 -22.21 19.83
N ALA A 393 -1.26 -22.70 18.98
CA ALA A 393 -2.70 -22.62 19.23
C ALA A 393 -3.10 -23.39 20.48
N CYS A 394 -2.61 -24.63 20.66
CA CYS A 394 -2.93 -25.45 21.84
C CYS A 394 -2.39 -24.82 23.14
N LYS A 395 -1.20 -24.20 23.09
CA LYS A 395 -0.61 -23.48 24.22
C LYS A 395 -1.47 -22.28 24.62
N ARG A 396 -2.03 -21.54 23.65
CA ARG A 396 -2.82 -20.32 23.90
C ARG A 396 -4.28 -20.58 24.23
N PHE A 397 -4.96 -21.43 23.46
CA PHE A 397 -6.42 -21.62 23.55
C PHE A 397 -6.83 -22.92 24.26
N GLY A 398 -5.87 -23.78 24.58
CA GLY A 398 -6.11 -25.11 25.13
C GLY A 398 -6.36 -26.15 24.04
N ARG A 399 -5.79 -27.35 24.26
CA ARG A 399 -5.78 -28.44 23.27
C ARG A 399 -7.17 -28.87 22.83
N GLU A 400 -8.12 -29.02 23.76
CA GLU A 400 -9.48 -29.47 23.43
C GLU A 400 -10.19 -28.53 22.46
N LYS A 401 -10.19 -27.22 22.74
CA LYS A 401 -10.83 -26.21 21.89
C LYS A 401 -10.22 -26.19 20.49
N VAL A 402 -8.89 -26.23 20.40
CA VAL A 402 -8.17 -26.25 19.11
C VAL A 402 -8.49 -27.52 18.32
N MET A 403 -8.51 -28.68 18.98
CA MET A 403 -8.85 -29.94 18.33
C MET A 403 -10.30 -29.96 17.84
N ASN A 404 -11.25 -29.36 18.57
CA ASN A 404 -12.63 -29.20 18.13
C ASN A 404 -12.69 -28.34 16.86
N VAL A 405 -12.02 -27.19 16.84
CA VAL A 405 -11.92 -26.34 15.64
C VAL A 405 -11.35 -27.10 14.44
N ILE A 406 -10.26 -27.84 14.64
CA ILE A 406 -9.64 -28.63 13.57
C ILE A 406 -10.61 -29.70 13.06
N ASN A 407 -11.26 -30.44 13.96
CA ASN A 407 -12.21 -31.48 13.61
C ASN A 407 -13.43 -30.93 12.85
N ASP A 408 -13.99 -29.82 13.31
CA ASP A 408 -15.12 -29.15 12.66
C ASP A 408 -14.75 -28.68 11.26
N SER A 409 -13.57 -28.08 11.10
CA SER A 409 -13.07 -27.57 9.82
C SER A 409 -12.85 -28.72 8.83
N LEU A 410 -12.20 -29.80 9.25
CA LEU A 410 -12.02 -31.01 8.43
C LEU A 410 -13.35 -31.68 8.07
N THR A 411 -14.33 -31.63 8.97
CA THR A 411 -15.67 -32.18 8.74
C THR A 411 -16.43 -31.36 7.69
N ARG A 412 -16.44 -30.02 7.82
CA ARG A 412 -17.05 -29.13 6.82
C ARG A 412 -16.44 -29.29 5.44
N CYS A 413 -15.12 -29.42 5.33
CA CYS A 413 -14.46 -29.64 4.05
C CYS A 413 -14.82 -30.98 3.38
N ARG A 414 -15.23 -32.00 4.15
CA ARG A 414 -15.72 -33.27 3.58
C ARG A 414 -17.11 -33.14 2.98
N TYR A 415 -17.99 -32.33 3.57
CA TYR A 415 -19.39 -32.22 3.14
C TYR A 415 -19.63 -31.13 2.08
N SER A 416 -18.71 -30.17 1.92
CA SER A 416 -18.87 -29.05 0.98
C SER A 416 -18.65 -29.41 -0.51
N SER A 417 -18.59 -30.68 -0.89
CA SER A 417 -18.33 -31.10 -2.27
C SER A 417 -19.56 -31.76 -2.86
N ASP A 418 -20.33 -31.00 -3.66
CA ASP A 418 -21.46 -31.51 -4.46
C ASP A 418 -21.06 -32.60 -5.46
N ASN A 419 -19.76 -32.77 -5.70
CA ASN A 419 -19.22 -33.88 -6.45
C ASN A 419 -18.61 -34.90 -5.47
N ASN A 420 -19.11 -36.14 -5.48
CA ASN A 420 -18.77 -37.32 -4.66
C ASN A 420 -17.28 -37.72 -4.58
N THR A 421 -16.34 -36.85 -4.93
CA THR A 421 -14.90 -37.11 -4.85
C THR A 421 -14.37 -36.66 -3.48
N PRO A 422 -13.82 -37.58 -2.66
CA PRO A 422 -13.24 -37.21 -1.37
C PRO A 422 -12.06 -36.25 -1.55
N LYS A 423 -12.21 -35.01 -1.09
CA LYS A 423 -11.17 -33.95 -1.23
C LYS A 423 -9.90 -34.19 -0.41
N VAL A 424 -9.83 -35.19 0.47
CA VAL A 424 -8.64 -35.42 1.31
C VAL A 424 -8.11 -36.83 1.10
N ASN A 425 -7.03 -36.95 0.31
CA ASN A 425 -6.27 -38.18 0.16
C ASN A 425 -5.32 -38.35 1.36
N ILE A 426 -5.82 -38.98 2.42
CA ILE A 426 -5.07 -39.13 3.69
C ILE A 426 -3.78 -39.95 3.47
N ILE A 427 -3.77 -40.90 2.52
CA ILE A 427 -2.58 -41.69 2.17
C ILE A 427 -1.48 -40.77 1.64
N GLU A 428 -1.83 -39.86 0.75
CA GLU A 428 -0.88 -38.93 0.17
C GLU A 428 -0.42 -37.87 1.17
N ALA A 429 -1.33 -37.36 2.01
CA ALA A 429 -0.96 -36.48 3.13
C ALA A 429 0.03 -37.16 4.07
N LEU A 430 -0.17 -38.46 4.38
CA LEU A 430 0.73 -39.24 5.21
C LEU A 430 2.11 -39.40 4.56
N GLY A 431 2.15 -39.73 3.27
CA GLY A 431 3.41 -39.84 2.51
C GLY A 431 4.19 -38.53 2.52
N MET A 432 3.52 -37.40 2.28
CA MET A 432 4.15 -36.08 2.34
C MET A 432 4.66 -35.76 3.74
N ALA A 433 3.85 -36.00 4.78
CA ALA A 433 4.24 -35.78 6.17
C ALA A 433 5.44 -36.63 6.60
N ALA A 434 5.64 -37.80 6.00
CA ALA A 434 6.76 -38.68 6.30
C ALA A 434 8.06 -38.29 5.56
N ILE A 435 7.97 -37.61 4.40
CA ILE A 435 9.13 -37.27 3.57
C ILE A 435 9.63 -35.85 3.83
N ASP A 436 8.72 -34.91 4.10
CA ASP A 436 9.04 -33.50 4.25
C ASP A 436 9.59 -33.19 5.66
N LYS A 437 10.87 -32.82 5.74
CA LYS A 437 11.56 -32.50 6.99
C LYS A 437 11.02 -31.27 7.70
N SER A 438 10.28 -30.40 6.99
CA SER A 438 9.62 -29.25 7.58
C SER A 438 8.32 -29.63 8.30
N ILE A 439 7.83 -30.87 8.14
CA ILE A 439 6.62 -31.34 8.82
C ILE A 439 6.99 -32.09 10.09
N HIS A 440 6.42 -31.69 11.22
CA HIS A 440 6.62 -32.35 12.50
C HIS A 440 5.99 -33.76 12.50
N LEU A 441 6.67 -34.72 13.17
CA LEU A 441 6.25 -36.12 13.25
C LEU A 441 4.84 -36.31 13.83
N ASP A 442 4.36 -35.37 14.64
CA ASP A 442 2.99 -35.37 15.16
C ASP A 442 1.93 -35.40 14.05
N CYS A 443 2.24 -34.91 12.84
CA CYS A 443 1.34 -35.00 11.69
C CYS A 443 1.08 -36.47 11.31
N VAL A 444 2.13 -37.30 11.27
CA VAL A 444 2.05 -38.72 10.96
C VAL A 444 1.17 -39.43 12.00
N TYR A 445 1.41 -39.19 13.29
CA TYR A 445 0.59 -39.74 14.36
C TYR A 445 -0.86 -39.26 14.32
N PHE A 446 -1.07 -37.99 14.00
CA PHE A 446 -2.40 -37.40 13.86
C PHE A 446 -3.19 -38.08 12.73
N LEU A 447 -2.58 -38.27 11.55
CA LEU A 447 -3.21 -38.92 10.41
C LEU A 447 -3.53 -40.40 10.69
N LEU A 448 -2.59 -41.14 11.29
CA LEU A 448 -2.79 -42.55 11.66
C LEU A 448 -3.89 -42.73 12.70
N ARG A 449 -4.01 -41.83 13.69
CA ARG A 449 -5.11 -41.90 14.67
C ARG A 449 -6.47 -41.65 14.05
N ARG A 450 -6.55 -40.88 12.95
CA ARG A 450 -7.82 -40.62 12.25
C ARG A 450 -8.24 -41.76 11.34
N GLN A 451 -7.29 -42.51 10.77
CA GLN A 451 -7.54 -43.68 9.93
C GLN A 451 -6.54 -44.79 10.29
N PRO A 452 -6.80 -45.57 11.36
CA PRO A 452 -5.88 -46.61 11.80
C PRO A 452 -5.70 -47.74 10.78
N ASP A 453 -6.67 -47.92 9.87
CA ASP A 453 -6.64 -48.89 8.78
C ASP A 453 -5.76 -48.46 7.59
N LEU A 454 -5.24 -47.23 7.61
CA LEU A 454 -4.51 -46.66 6.49
C LEU A 454 -3.19 -47.41 6.19
N LEU A 455 -2.50 -47.90 7.21
CA LEU A 455 -1.30 -48.73 7.02
C LEU A 455 -1.62 -50.05 6.31
N VAL A 456 -2.78 -50.65 6.60
CA VAL A 456 -3.23 -51.89 5.94
C VAL A 456 -3.56 -51.62 4.47
N LYS A 457 -4.17 -50.46 4.17
CA LYS A 457 -4.47 -50.04 2.79
C LYS A 457 -3.23 -49.73 1.96
N LEU A 458 -2.14 -49.35 2.61
CA LEU A 458 -0.85 -49.09 1.98
C LEU A 458 -0.08 -50.36 1.62
N LEU A 459 -0.41 -51.49 2.25
CA LEU A 459 0.19 -52.76 1.87
C LEU A 459 -0.26 -53.09 0.43
N PRO A 460 0.67 -53.47 -0.47
CA PRO A 460 0.31 -53.97 -1.79
C PRO A 460 -0.77 -55.04 -1.61
N SER A 461 -1.89 -54.93 -2.33
CA SER A 461 -2.89 -55.99 -2.39
C SER A 461 -2.25 -57.19 -3.09
N SER A 462 -1.46 -57.95 -2.33
CA SER A 462 -0.56 -59.01 -2.79
C SER A 462 -1.31 -60.27 -3.26
N SER A 463 -2.58 -60.13 -3.64
CA SER A 463 -3.54 -61.23 -3.74
C SER A 463 -4.40 -61.22 -5.01
N ALA A 464 -3.97 -60.56 -6.11
CA ALA A 464 -4.66 -60.70 -7.39
C ALA A 464 -3.74 -60.60 -8.62
N SER A 465 -2.98 -61.68 -8.92
CA SER A 465 -2.78 -62.18 -10.30
C SER A 465 -1.92 -63.45 -10.33
N THR A 466 -2.37 -64.51 -9.66
CA THR A 466 -2.12 -65.87 -10.16
C THR A 466 -3.32 -66.30 -10.97
N THR A 467 -3.46 -65.74 -12.18
CA THR A 467 -4.22 -66.41 -13.23
C THR A 467 -3.38 -67.59 -13.70
N PRO A 468 -3.85 -68.85 -13.58
CA PRO A 468 -3.14 -69.99 -14.13
C PRO A 468 -3.28 -69.94 -15.65
N VAL A 469 -2.25 -69.45 -16.35
CA VAL A 469 -2.14 -69.65 -17.80
C VAL A 469 -1.81 -71.13 -18.01
N ALA A 470 -2.82 -71.87 -18.45
CA ALA A 470 -2.67 -73.21 -18.97
C ALA A 470 -1.63 -73.23 -20.10
N ALA A 471 -0.71 -74.18 -20.02
CA ALA A 471 0.32 -74.43 -21.02
C ALA A 471 -0.29 -74.75 -22.39
N VAL A 472 0.06 -73.99 -23.42
CA VAL A 472 0.01 -74.45 -24.82
C VAL A 472 1.32 -74.06 -25.51
N THR A 473 2.15 -75.09 -25.63
CA THR A 473 3.03 -75.49 -26.74
C THR A 473 3.64 -74.43 -27.66
N VAL A 474 4.97 -74.42 -27.60
CA VAL A 474 5.98 -73.86 -28.50
C VAL A 474 5.77 -74.27 -29.97
N VAL A 475 5.83 -73.30 -30.89
CA VAL A 475 6.47 -73.47 -32.22
C VAL A 475 7.22 -72.19 -32.59
N ALA A 476 8.50 -72.38 -32.90
CA ALA A 476 9.45 -71.38 -33.35
C ALA A 476 9.22 -70.96 -34.80
N ALA A 477 9.47 -69.69 -35.11
CA ALA A 477 10.06 -69.29 -36.38
C ALA A 477 10.73 -67.91 -36.21
N ALA A 478 11.99 -67.86 -36.62
CA ALA A 478 12.84 -66.68 -36.67
C ALA A 478 12.35 -65.68 -37.72
N GLU A 479 12.60 -64.39 -37.50
CA GLU A 479 13.25 -63.55 -38.52
C GLU A 479 13.74 -62.21 -37.93
N GLN A 480 14.91 -61.81 -38.42
CA GLN A 480 15.71 -60.65 -38.03
C GLN A 480 15.18 -59.34 -38.63
N LYS A 481 15.26 -58.24 -37.87
CA LYS A 481 15.70 -56.91 -38.35
C LYS A 481 15.81 -55.94 -37.17
N THR A 482 17.02 -55.67 -36.66
CA THR A 482 17.93 -54.56 -37.01
C THR A 482 17.43 -53.18 -36.56
N GLU A 483 18.06 -52.70 -35.49
CA GLU A 483 18.53 -51.33 -35.19
C GLU A 483 17.70 -50.12 -35.66
N MET A 484 17.31 -49.25 -34.72
CA MET A 484 18.03 -48.00 -34.49
C MET A 484 17.62 -47.37 -33.15
N LEU A 485 18.63 -46.95 -32.39
CA LEU A 485 18.53 -46.11 -31.22
C LEU A 485 17.95 -44.74 -31.59
N ASP A 486 17.03 -44.22 -30.77
CA ASP A 486 17.15 -42.84 -30.32
C ASP A 486 16.39 -42.63 -29.01
N SER A 487 17.18 -42.44 -27.95
CA SER A 487 16.72 -42.05 -26.63
C SER A 487 16.59 -40.54 -26.60
N ASN A 488 15.37 -40.01 -26.74
CA ASN A 488 15.13 -38.58 -26.57
C ASN A 488 14.69 -38.27 -25.13
N ASN A 489 15.70 -37.93 -24.33
CA ASN A 489 15.63 -37.56 -22.93
C ASN A 489 15.49 -36.03 -22.83
N ASN A 490 14.26 -35.51 -22.74
CA ASN A 490 14.02 -34.08 -22.54
C ASN A 490 14.04 -33.72 -21.04
N ASN A 491 15.25 -33.59 -20.51
CA ASN A 491 15.53 -32.82 -19.31
C ASN A 491 15.69 -31.33 -19.70
N ASN A 492 14.64 -30.53 -19.50
CA ASN A 492 14.75 -29.08 -19.54
C ASN A 492 15.44 -28.59 -18.26
N ASN A 493 16.77 -28.61 -18.30
CA ASN A 493 17.62 -27.88 -17.37
C ASN A 493 17.82 -26.48 -17.95
N ILE A 494 16.99 -25.53 -17.53
CA ILE A 494 17.16 -24.11 -17.86
C ILE A 494 18.36 -23.61 -17.04
N ASN A 495 19.53 -23.68 -17.67
CA ASN A 495 20.75 -23.06 -17.18
C ASN A 495 20.71 -21.58 -17.60
N ILE A 496 20.25 -20.71 -16.69
CA ILE A 496 20.33 -19.26 -16.88
C ILE A 496 21.80 -18.88 -16.70
N ASN A 497 22.45 -18.64 -17.82
CA ASN A 497 23.76 -18.04 -17.93
C ASN A 497 23.62 -16.56 -17.49
N ILE A 498 24.00 -16.27 -16.24
CA ILE A 498 24.11 -14.91 -15.72
C ILE A 498 25.36 -14.29 -16.33
N ASN A 499 25.21 -13.68 -17.51
CA ASN A 499 26.15 -12.69 -18.01
C ASN A 499 25.84 -11.37 -17.29
N ASN A 500 26.61 -11.08 -16.24
CA ASN A 500 26.70 -9.75 -15.66
C ASN A 500 27.43 -8.83 -16.64
N GLY A 501 26.66 -8.05 -17.39
CA GLY A 501 27.13 -7.01 -18.29
C GLY A 501 26.11 -5.90 -18.37
N TYR A 502 25.89 -5.18 -17.26
CA TYR A 502 25.25 -3.87 -17.29
C TYR A 502 26.31 -2.81 -17.01
N ASP A 503 26.82 -2.28 -18.13
CA ASP A 503 27.42 -0.97 -18.25
C ASP A 503 26.43 0.08 -17.72
N SER A 504 26.83 0.81 -16.68
CA SER A 504 26.12 1.97 -16.19
C SER A 504 26.46 3.19 -17.05
N GLU A 505 25.88 3.25 -18.26
CA GLU A 505 25.85 4.51 -19.01
C GLU A 505 24.95 5.53 -18.28
N GLN A 506 25.61 6.48 -17.61
CA GLN A 506 25.02 7.72 -17.13
C GLN A 506 24.40 8.50 -18.30
N ARG A 507 23.10 8.32 -18.54
CA ARG A 507 22.33 9.23 -19.39
C ARG A 507 21.86 10.43 -18.58
N LYS A 508 22.66 11.50 -18.63
CA LYS A 508 22.19 12.88 -18.38
C LYS A 508 20.99 13.15 -19.29
N ARG A 509 19.79 13.20 -18.74
CA ARG A 509 18.61 13.72 -19.45
C ARG A 509 18.55 15.23 -19.28
N LYS A 510 18.86 15.92 -20.37
CA LYS A 510 18.55 17.32 -20.63
C LYS A 510 17.01 17.44 -20.64
N ARG A 511 16.43 18.21 -19.70
CA ARG A 511 15.02 18.61 -19.79
C ARG A 511 14.89 19.53 -21.00
N GLY A 512 14.10 19.11 -21.98
CA GLY A 512 13.60 19.99 -23.02
C GLY A 512 12.33 20.63 -22.48
N GLY A 513 12.28 21.95 -22.50
CA GLY A 513 11.07 22.72 -22.25
C GLY A 513 10.02 22.42 -23.31
N SER A 514 8.77 22.39 -22.88
CA SER A 514 7.59 22.59 -23.69
C SER A 514 6.57 23.30 -22.84
#